data_AF-A0A8B6FDT9-F1
#
_entry.id   AF-A0A8B6FDT9-F1
#
_cell.length_a   1.000
_cell.length_b   1.000
_cell.length_c   1.000
_cell.angle_alpha   90.00
_cell.angle_beta   90.00
_cell.angle_gamma   90.00
#
_symmetry.space_group_name_H-M   'P 1'
#
loop_
_entity.id
_entity.type
_entity.pdbx_description
1 polymer ?
#
loop_
_entity_poly.entity_id
_entity_poly.type
_entity_poly.pdbx_seq_one_letter_code
_entity_poly.pdbx_strand_id
1 'polypeptide(L)'
;MQPKQKMLSFLIKSTIFLWYSVAITSSEGHESEQRLQLTDPTSELTNLFWFVQVTDIHISKFSAFSRAPDLKKFCLTHITNIQPDFVIVSGDLTDAKYADKRGSKQFIEEWKLYQRTVNDCKQAYDTTWYDIKGNHDAFDVPGDFDKRNLFRYVCIAV
;
A
#
# COMPACT_ATOMS: atom_id res chain seq x y z
N MET A 1 9.18 -48.14 -20.84
CA MET A 1 7.90 -48.10 -20.10
C MET A 1 7.79 -46.74 -19.41
N GLN A 2 6.87 -45.90 -19.87
CA GLN A 2 6.34 -44.73 -19.15
C GLN A 2 4.97 -45.15 -18.56
N PRO A 3 4.53 -44.51 -17.46
CA PRO A 3 3.39 -43.61 -17.63
C PRO A 3 3.46 -42.31 -16.79
N LYS A 4 3.36 -41.18 -17.50
CA LYS A 4 2.35 -40.10 -17.42
C LYS A 4 1.77 -39.68 -16.04
N GLN A 5 2.15 -38.46 -15.66
CA GLN A 5 1.34 -37.30 -15.23
C GLN A 5 0.04 -37.51 -14.43
N LYS A 6 -0.07 -36.80 -13.29
CA LYS A 6 -1.17 -35.84 -13.02
C LYS A 6 -0.69 -34.66 -12.14
N MET A 7 -0.62 -33.48 -12.77
CA MET A 7 -0.83 -32.18 -12.11
C MET A 7 -2.29 -32.07 -11.64
N LEU A 8 -2.51 -31.56 -10.42
CA LEU A 8 -3.65 -30.76 -9.94
C LEU A 8 -3.50 -30.68 -8.40
N SER A 9 -3.55 -29.57 -7.69
CA SER A 9 -4.15 -28.26 -7.95
C SER A 9 -3.49 -27.21 -7.07
N PHE A 10 -3.10 -26.08 -7.65
CA PHE A 10 -2.67 -24.88 -6.95
C PHE A 10 -3.59 -23.75 -7.43
N LEU A 11 -4.63 -23.44 -6.67
CA LEU A 11 -5.66 -22.40 -6.89
C LEU A 11 -6.56 -22.47 -5.63
N ILE A 12 -6.99 -21.45 -4.89
CA ILE A 12 -7.10 -19.99 -5.01
C ILE A 12 -7.33 -19.48 -3.56
N LYS A 13 -6.82 -18.29 -3.23
CA LYS A 13 -7.57 -17.19 -2.56
C LYS A 13 -6.61 -16.02 -2.27
N SER A 14 -6.13 -15.40 -3.34
CA SER A 14 -5.79 -13.98 -3.26
C SER A 14 -6.63 -13.32 -4.34
N THR A 15 -7.78 -12.81 -3.91
CA THR A 15 -8.67 -12.03 -4.78
C THR A 15 -8.03 -10.65 -4.90
N ILE A 16 -7.19 -10.47 -5.92
CA ILE A 16 -6.70 -9.15 -6.30
C ILE A 16 -7.83 -8.48 -7.07
N PHE A 17 -8.57 -7.60 -6.39
CA PHE A 17 -9.47 -6.65 -7.06
C PHE A 17 -8.60 -5.53 -7.63
N LEU A 18 -8.26 -5.61 -8.92
CA LEU A 18 -7.77 -4.43 -9.66
C LEU A 18 -9.00 -3.60 -10.07
N TRP A 19 -9.32 -2.58 -9.28
CA TRP A 19 -10.20 -1.49 -9.74
C TRP A 19 -9.33 -0.48 -10.47
N TYR A 20 -9.45 -0.41 -11.79
CA TYR A 20 -8.93 0.71 -12.58
C TYR A 20 -10.01 1.79 -12.62
N SER A 21 -9.79 2.91 -11.95
CA SER A 21 -10.60 4.12 -12.13
C SER A 21 -9.81 5.12 -12.94
N VAL A 22 -10.20 5.31 -14.20
CA VAL A 22 -9.72 6.42 -15.05
C VAL A 22 -10.67 7.59 -14.82
N ALA A 23 -10.17 8.70 -14.29
CA ALA A 23 -10.91 9.96 -14.28
C ALA A 23 -10.68 10.67 -15.63
N ILE A 24 -11.73 10.78 -16.45
CA ILE A 24 -11.70 11.56 -17.69
C ILE A 24 -12.37 12.90 -17.42
N THR A 25 -11.65 14.00 -17.62
CA THR A 25 -12.25 15.34 -17.66
C THR A 25 -12.38 15.77 -19.12
N SER A 26 -13.60 16.03 -19.60
CA SER A 26 -13.82 16.53 -20.96
C SER A 26 -13.83 18.06 -20.96
N SER A 27 -13.00 18.69 -21.80
CA SER A 27 -13.21 20.07 -22.24
C SER A 27 -13.78 20.06 -23.66
N GLU A 28 -14.88 20.77 -23.89
CA GLU A 28 -15.47 20.94 -25.22
C GLU A 28 -14.66 21.96 -26.03
N GLY A 29 -14.25 21.57 -27.24
CA GLY A 29 -13.56 22.42 -28.20
C GLY A 29 -14.02 22.11 -29.62
N HIS A 30 -14.33 23.16 -30.38
CA HIS A 30 -14.91 23.15 -31.72
C HIS A 30 -13.81 22.87 -32.78
N GLU A 31 -13.99 21.90 -33.69
CA GLU A 31 -13.02 21.60 -34.74
C GLU A 31 -13.45 22.11 -36.12
N SER A 32 -12.60 22.94 -36.73
CA SER A 32 -12.51 23.13 -38.18
C SER A 32 -11.29 22.37 -38.71
N GLU A 33 -11.46 21.65 -39.83
CA GLU A 33 -10.47 20.76 -40.45
C GLU A 33 -9.10 21.43 -40.70
N GLN A 34 -8.06 20.97 -40.00
CA GLN A 34 -6.66 21.16 -40.40
C GLN A 34 -5.87 19.86 -40.22
N ARG A 35 -5.54 19.25 -41.37
CA ARG A 35 -4.38 18.39 -41.66
C ARG A 35 -3.75 17.67 -40.45
N LEU A 36 -4.10 16.40 -40.28
CA LEU A 36 -3.49 15.44 -39.35
C LEU A 36 -1.96 15.43 -39.47
N GLN A 37 -1.30 16.28 -38.69
CA GLN A 37 0.01 15.95 -38.15
C GLN A 37 -0.28 14.92 -37.06
N LEU A 38 0.30 13.71 -37.16
CA LEU A 38 0.30 12.79 -36.04
C LEU A 38 1.09 13.46 -34.90
N THR A 39 0.39 14.19 -34.04
CA THR A 39 0.91 14.62 -32.76
C THR A 39 1.16 13.35 -31.96
N ASP A 40 2.40 13.17 -31.52
CA ASP A 40 2.76 12.13 -30.57
C ASP A 40 1.77 12.20 -29.39
N PRO A 41 0.96 11.16 -29.13
CA PRO A 41 -0.07 11.18 -28.09
C PRO A 41 0.52 11.38 -26.68
N THR A 42 1.85 11.31 -26.52
CA THR A 42 2.54 11.63 -25.27
C THR A 42 2.75 13.13 -25.03
N SER A 43 2.63 13.97 -26.07
CA SER A 43 2.81 15.43 -25.96
C SER A 43 1.74 16.16 -25.13
N GLU A 44 0.62 15.48 -24.83
CA GLU A 44 -0.52 16.00 -24.05
C GLU A 44 -0.61 15.42 -22.61
N LEU A 45 0.32 14.56 -22.19
CA LEU A 45 0.28 13.89 -20.86
C LEU A 45 0.76 14.78 -19.68
N THR A 46 0.61 16.10 -19.77
CA THR A 46 1.22 17.05 -18.83
C THR A 46 0.56 17.12 -17.45
N ASN A 47 -0.54 16.37 -17.22
CA ASN A 47 -1.29 16.35 -15.94
C ASN A 47 -1.67 14.93 -15.47
N LEU A 48 -1.00 13.89 -15.95
CA LEU A 48 -1.24 12.53 -15.47
C LEU A 48 -0.28 12.18 -14.33
N PHE A 49 -0.81 11.59 -13.27
CA PHE A 49 -0.04 11.04 -12.16
C PHE A 49 -0.58 9.65 -11.81
N TRP A 50 0.23 8.84 -11.14
CA TRP A 50 -0.21 7.55 -10.62
C TRP A 50 0.32 7.33 -9.22
N PHE A 51 -0.48 6.65 -8.42
CA PHE A 51 -0.16 6.35 -7.04
C PHE A 51 -0.40 4.88 -6.75
N VAL A 52 0.21 4.40 -5.67
CA VAL A 52 -0.02 3.04 -5.18
C VAL A 52 -0.79 3.09 -3.88
N GLN A 53 -1.83 2.28 -3.77
CA GLN A 53 -2.55 2.07 -2.51
C GLN A 53 -2.19 0.69 -1.94
N VAL A 54 -1.75 0.69 -0.68
CA VAL A 54 -1.50 -0.50 0.14
C VAL A 54 -2.48 -0.48 1.31
N THR A 55 -2.93 -1.63 1.80
CA THR A 55 -3.85 -1.71 2.96
C THR A 55 -3.58 -3.00 3.75
N ASP A 56 -4.07 -3.06 4.98
CA ASP A 56 -4.14 -4.30 5.78
C ASP A 56 -2.79 -5.01 5.92
N ILE A 57 -1.75 -4.24 6.23
CA ILE A 57 -0.40 -4.78 6.41
C ILE A 57 -0.37 -5.66 7.67
N HIS A 58 -1.04 -5.24 8.74
CA HIS A 58 -1.15 -5.95 10.02
C HIS A 58 0.20 -6.45 10.55
N ILE A 59 1.18 -5.56 10.72
CA ILE A 59 2.46 -5.91 11.35
C ILE A 59 2.19 -6.44 12.76
N SER A 60 2.61 -7.68 13.02
CA SER A 60 2.35 -8.38 14.27
C SER A 60 3.65 -8.86 14.91
N LYS A 61 3.77 -8.70 16.23
CA LYS A 61 4.90 -9.26 17.01
C LYS A 61 4.66 -10.71 17.42
N PHE A 62 3.47 -11.25 17.19
CA PHE A 62 3.09 -12.59 17.63
C PHE A 62 2.79 -13.56 16.48
N SER A 63 2.54 -13.06 15.27
CA SER A 63 2.18 -13.91 14.13
C SER A 63 2.58 -13.28 12.80
N ALA A 64 2.40 -14.03 11.70
CA ALA A 64 2.58 -13.53 10.33
C ALA A 64 3.88 -12.72 10.12
N PHE A 65 5.00 -13.22 10.66
CA PHE A 65 6.30 -12.54 10.67
C PHE A 65 6.86 -12.21 9.28
N SER A 66 6.31 -12.82 8.23
CA SER A 66 6.70 -12.52 6.85
C SER A 66 6.17 -11.17 6.34
N ARG A 67 5.13 -10.58 6.97
CA ARG A 67 4.50 -9.34 6.48
C ARG A 67 5.48 -8.18 6.31
N ALA A 68 6.37 -7.96 7.27
CA ALA A 68 7.41 -6.92 7.17
C ALA A 68 8.41 -7.19 6.02
N PRO A 69 9.07 -8.36 5.92
CA PRO A 69 9.96 -8.62 4.80
C PRO A 69 9.25 -8.70 3.44
N ASP A 70 7.99 -9.16 3.40
CA ASP A 70 7.18 -9.19 2.18
C ASP A 70 6.87 -7.77 1.70
N LEU A 71 6.48 -6.86 2.61
CA LEU A 71 6.30 -5.44 2.29
C LEU A 71 7.60 -4.79 1.80
N LYS A 72 8.73 -5.06 2.47
CA LYS A 72 10.04 -4.57 2.02
C LYS A 72 10.37 -5.06 0.61
N LYS A 73 10.16 -6.35 0.33
CA LYS A 73 10.36 -6.93 -1.00
C LYS A 73 9.44 -6.29 -2.04
N PHE A 74 8.18 -6.06 -1.68
CA PHE A 74 7.23 -5.35 -2.52
C PHE A 74 7.74 -3.95 -2.88
N CYS A 75 8.26 -3.18 -1.92
CA CYS A 75 8.84 -1.87 -2.19
C CYS A 75 10.04 -1.94 -3.13
N LEU A 76 11.00 -2.83 -2.85
CA LEU A 76 12.22 -2.99 -3.65
C LEU A 76 11.96 -3.47 -5.08
N THR A 77 10.86 -4.19 -5.31
CA THR A 77 10.57 -4.85 -6.59
C THR A 77 9.49 -4.13 -7.39
N HIS A 78 8.47 -3.58 -6.75
CA HIS A 78 7.30 -3.03 -7.42
C HIS A 78 7.25 -1.51 -7.32
N ILE A 79 7.47 -0.92 -6.14
CA ILE A 79 7.44 0.55 -6.01
C ILE A 79 8.56 1.20 -6.83
N THR A 80 9.75 0.62 -6.83
CA THR A 80 10.89 1.07 -7.65
C THR A 80 10.65 1.00 -9.16
N ASN A 81 9.79 0.07 -9.61
CA ASN A 81 9.45 -0.12 -11.02
C ASN A 81 8.23 0.71 -11.45
N ILE A 82 7.23 0.86 -10.57
CA ILE A 82 6.05 1.68 -10.81
C ILE A 82 6.42 3.17 -10.73
N GLN A 83 7.34 3.53 -9.83
CA GLN A 83 7.75 4.91 -9.59
C GLN A 83 6.57 5.86 -9.35
N PRO A 84 5.68 5.56 -8.36
CA PRO A 84 4.50 6.37 -8.13
C PRO A 84 4.84 7.74 -7.57
N ASP A 85 4.00 8.73 -7.87
CA ASP A 85 4.09 10.07 -7.30
C ASP A 85 3.96 10.05 -5.77
N PHE A 86 3.13 9.14 -5.26
CA PHE A 86 2.98 8.88 -3.84
C PHE A 86 2.40 7.49 -3.56
N VAL A 87 2.53 7.06 -2.31
CA VAL A 87 1.94 5.83 -1.77
C VAL A 87 0.95 6.20 -0.66
N ILE A 88 -0.25 5.62 -0.70
CA ILE A 88 -1.24 5.69 0.38
C ILE A 88 -1.29 4.32 1.06
N VAL A 89 -1.20 4.30 2.39
CA VAL A 89 -1.43 3.11 3.20
C VAL A 89 -2.71 3.26 3.99
N SER A 90 -3.77 2.60 3.54
CA SER A 90 -5.14 2.87 3.94
C SER A 90 -5.63 2.08 5.18
N GLY A 91 -4.77 1.97 6.20
CA GLY A 91 -5.15 1.45 7.51
C GLY A 91 -4.67 0.04 7.83
N ASP A 92 -4.90 -0.32 9.08
CA ASP A 92 -4.52 -1.57 9.71
C ASP A 92 -3.03 -1.87 9.48
N LEU A 93 -2.23 -0.88 9.88
CA LEU A 93 -0.77 -0.90 9.74
C LEU A 93 -0.17 -1.93 10.69
N THR A 94 -0.68 -1.97 11.92
CA THR A 94 -0.31 -2.91 12.97
C THR A 94 -1.45 -3.87 13.30
N ASP A 95 -1.13 -5.05 13.81
CA ASP A 95 -2.12 -6.08 14.16
C ASP A 95 -2.75 -5.82 15.52
N ALA A 96 -1.99 -5.30 16.50
CA ALA A 96 -2.48 -4.87 17.80
C ALA A 96 -3.28 -5.93 18.59
N LYS A 97 -3.08 -7.23 18.29
CA LYS A 97 -3.72 -8.36 18.99
C LYS A 97 -2.74 -9.00 19.97
N TYR A 98 -3.26 -9.54 21.07
CA TYR A 98 -2.46 -10.42 21.92
C TYR A 98 -2.15 -11.75 21.22
N ALA A 99 -1.14 -12.48 21.71
CA ALA A 99 -0.70 -13.76 21.14
C ALA A 99 -1.83 -14.81 21.06
N ASP A 100 -2.72 -14.84 22.05
CA ASP A 100 -3.88 -15.73 22.10
C ASP A 100 -5.10 -15.18 21.33
N LYS A 101 -4.96 -14.00 20.72
CA LYS A 101 -5.98 -13.23 20.01
C LYS A 101 -7.17 -12.80 20.88
N ARG A 102 -7.05 -12.90 22.21
CA ARG A 102 -8.09 -12.48 23.16
C ARG A 102 -7.77 -11.08 23.66
N GLY A 103 -8.42 -10.11 23.02
CA GLY A 103 -8.21 -8.69 23.29
C GLY A 103 -7.17 -8.05 22.37
N SER A 104 -6.98 -6.76 22.57
CA SER A 104 -6.10 -5.94 21.75
C SER A 104 -5.54 -4.77 22.54
N LYS A 105 -4.37 -4.30 22.10
CA LYS A 105 -3.76 -3.04 22.51
C LYS A 105 -2.66 -2.64 21.53
N GLN A 106 -2.21 -1.40 21.62
CA GLN A 106 -1.04 -0.96 20.88
C GLN A 106 0.25 -1.59 21.44
N PHE A 107 1.08 -2.15 20.55
CA PHE A 107 2.40 -2.69 20.89
C PHE A 107 3.49 -1.89 20.19
N ILE A 108 4.33 -1.19 20.97
CA ILE A 108 5.38 -0.33 20.41
C ILE A 108 6.36 -1.09 19.50
N GLU A 109 6.55 -2.39 19.71
CA GLU A 109 7.43 -3.19 18.85
C GLU A 109 6.86 -3.40 17.45
N GLU A 110 5.53 -3.49 17.30
CA GLU A 110 4.87 -3.57 16.00
C GLU A 110 5.03 -2.25 15.24
N TRP A 111 4.78 -1.13 15.91
CA TRP A 111 4.98 0.21 15.36
C TRP A 111 6.43 0.49 14.95
N LYS A 112 7.41 0.11 15.78
CA LYS A 112 8.84 0.23 15.43
C LYS A 112 9.24 -0.68 14.28
N LEU A 113 8.63 -1.85 14.14
CA LEU A 113 8.88 -2.73 13.01
C LEU A 113 8.29 -2.11 11.73
N TYR A 114 7.04 -1.66 11.78
CA TYR A 114 6.37 -0.95 10.70
C TYR A 114 7.19 0.25 10.20
N GLN A 115 7.56 1.16 11.11
CA GLN A 115 8.33 2.36 10.78
C GLN A 115 9.67 2.03 10.12
N ARG A 116 10.40 1.02 10.62
CA ARG A 116 11.65 0.57 9.98
C ARG A 116 11.40 0.02 8.58
N THR A 117 10.36 -0.78 8.39
CA THR A 117 10.01 -1.31 7.07
C THR A 117 9.64 -0.20 6.08
N VAL A 118 8.88 0.81 6.50
CA VAL A 118 8.56 1.98 5.65
C VAL A 118 9.81 2.81 5.34
N ASN A 119 10.72 3.00 6.31
CA ASN A 119 11.98 3.70 6.06
C ASN A 119 12.87 2.95 5.06
N ASP A 120 12.87 1.62 5.08
CA ASP A 120 13.56 0.81 4.06
C ASP A 120 12.90 0.98 2.68
N CYS A 121 11.56 1.09 2.61
CA CYS A 121 10.84 1.38 1.37
C CYS A 121 11.22 2.77 0.80
N LYS A 122 11.25 3.80 1.64
CA LYS A 122 11.63 5.17 1.24
C LYS A 122 13.10 5.28 0.80
N GLN A 123 13.98 4.46 1.37
CA GLN A 123 15.36 4.35 0.91
C GLN A 123 15.47 3.68 -0.47
N ALA A 124 14.56 2.76 -0.79
CA ALA A 124 14.53 2.09 -2.09
C ALA A 124 14.04 3.02 -3.22
N TYR A 125 13.04 3.84 -2.93
CA TYR A 125 12.53 4.85 -3.84
C TYR A 125 11.96 6.02 -3.03
N ASP A 126 12.48 7.22 -3.27
CA ASP A 126 12.08 8.43 -2.54
C ASP A 126 10.73 8.91 -3.05
N THR A 127 9.67 8.52 -2.35
CA THR A 127 8.29 8.89 -2.65
C THR A 127 7.55 9.29 -1.38
N THR A 128 6.53 10.13 -1.54
CA THR A 128 5.70 10.53 -0.41
C THR A 128 4.85 9.36 0.04
N TRP A 129 4.79 9.14 1.36
CA TRP A 129 4.12 7.99 1.96
C TRP A 129 3.11 8.48 2.99
N TYR A 130 1.83 8.23 2.73
CA TYR A 130 0.72 8.71 3.54
C TYR A 130 0.08 7.55 4.31
N ASP A 131 0.22 7.60 5.63
CA ASP A 131 -0.41 6.64 6.53
C ASP A 131 -1.82 7.11 6.92
N ILE A 132 -2.81 6.22 6.75
CA ILE A 132 -4.17 6.41 7.24
C ILE A 132 -4.41 5.43 8.40
N LYS A 133 -5.12 5.88 9.43
CA LYS A 133 -5.41 5.07 10.62
C LYS A 133 -6.50 4.04 10.34
N GLY A 134 -6.23 2.76 10.58
CA GLY A 134 -7.25 1.70 10.61
C GLY A 134 -7.85 1.50 12.00
N ASN A 135 -8.72 0.49 12.16
CA ASN A 135 -9.29 0.19 13.46
C ASN A 135 -8.30 -0.53 14.37
N HIS A 136 -7.40 -1.36 13.82
CA HIS A 136 -6.36 -2.03 14.62
C HIS A 136 -5.37 -1.03 15.21
N ASP A 137 -5.10 0.05 14.47
CA ASP A 137 -4.21 1.14 14.86
C ASP A 137 -4.77 2.03 15.98
N ALA A 138 -6.03 1.80 16.39
CA ALA A 138 -6.75 2.55 17.43
C ALA A 138 -7.18 1.69 18.64
N PHE A 139 -6.81 0.40 18.68
CA PHE A 139 -7.19 -0.45 19.82
C PHE A 139 -6.54 -0.02 21.13
N ASP A 140 -7.34 0.01 22.20
CA ASP A 140 -6.93 0.47 23.55
C ASP A 140 -6.38 1.91 23.57
N VAL A 141 -6.93 2.78 22.71
CA VAL A 141 -6.62 4.21 22.65
C VAL A 141 -7.86 5.02 23.04
N PRO A 142 -7.95 5.57 24.27
CA PRO A 142 -9.16 6.30 24.70
C PRO A 142 -9.39 7.66 24.04
N GLY A 143 -8.37 8.23 23.39
CA GLY A 143 -8.51 9.50 22.69
C GLY A 143 -7.26 9.85 21.89
N ASP A 144 -7.38 10.82 20.98
CA ASP A 144 -6.34 11.11 20.00
C ASP A 144 -5.04 11.67 20.60
N PHE A 145 -5.12 12.32 21.76
CA PHE A 145 -3.96 12.87 22.48
C PHE A 145 -3.48 11.97 23.62
N ASP A 146 -4.06 10.78 23.77
CA ASP A 146 -3.58 9.82 24.76
C ASP A 146 -2.21 9.28 24.33
N LYS A 147 -1.28 9.13 25.28
CA LYS A 147 0.05 8.57 25.05
C LYS A 147 0.05 7.16 24.41
N ARG A 148 -1.08 6.44 24.50
CA ARG A 148 -1.28 5.14 23.85
C ARG A 148 -1.58 5.25 22.36
N ASN A 149 -1.91 6.43 21.84
CA ASN A 149 -2.13 6.65 20.42
C ASN A 149 -0.79 6.61 19.64
N LEU A 150 -0.22 5.42 19.49
CA LEU A 150 1.08 5.25 18.85
C LEU A 150 1.06 5.62 17.37
N PHE A 151 -0.10 5.54 16.70
CA PHE A 151 -0.28 6.09 15.35
C PHE A 151 0.14 7.57 15.30
N ARG A 152 -0.31 8.40 16.26
CA ARG A 152 0.04 9.82 16.30
C ARG A 152 1.53 10.09 16.52
N TYR A 153 2.21 9.25 17.31
CA TYR A 153 3.59 9.52 17.74
C TYR A 153 4.66 8.79 16.95
N VAL A 154 4.30 7.74 16.20
CA VAL A 154 5.25 6.87 15.50
C VAL A 154 5.05 6.89 13.99
N CYS A 155 3.82 7.02 13.49
CA CYS A 155 3.62 7.14 12.04
C CYS A 155 4.25 8.42 11.51
N ILE A 156 4.65 8.33 10.25
CA ILE A 156 5.01 9.49 9.47
C ILE A 156 3.69 10.01 8.90
N ALA A 157 2.88 10.61 9.75
CA ALA A 157 1.75 11.40 9.28
C ALA A 157 2.31 12.71 8.72
N VAL A 158 1.87 13.06 7.51
CA VAL A 158 1.95 14.43 6.99
C VAL A 158 0.97 15.32 7.76
#